data_AF-A0A1C2H9X6-F1
#
_entry.id   AF-A0A1C2H9X6-F1
#
_cell.length_a   1.000
_cell.length_b   1.000
_cell.length_c   1.000
_cell.angle_alpha   90.00
_cell.angle_beta   90.00
_cell.angle_gamma   90.00
#
_symmetry.space_group_name_H-M   'P 1'
#
loop_
_entity.id
_entity.type
_entity.pdbx_description
1 polymer ?
#
loop_
_entity_poly.entity_id
_entity_poly.type
_entity_poly.pdbx_seq_one_letter_code
_entity_poly.pdbx_strand_id
1 'polypeptide(L)'
;MTDNAKRDAARGELLRLLKGLEFYRAWRIADIKSANGEVRQEDLNEIVEPSTAFLKYFDDAGGRYGQILQFVREWYSHAYSDFCIMANTGGEAVSTEIRKFLSDFQNEVGFEFHSEAGLVAKTVKKVLKNGKITRENDYYILRELEDGIGQTFVTGNELAAVSDLLRQFESR
;
A
#
# COMPACT_ATOMS: atom_id res chain seq x y z
N MET A 1 4.93 1.60 -30.68
CA MET A 1 5.81 1.94 -29.54
C MET A 1 7.01 1.01 -29.57
N THR A 2 8.23 1.55 -29.65
CA THR A 2 9.47 0.77 -29.72
C THR A 2 9.80 0.13 -28.36
N ASP A 3 10.63 -0.92 -28.35
CA ASP A 3 11.00 -1.63 -27.12
C ASP A 3 11.74 -0.72 -26.12
N ASN A 4 12.62 0.16 -26.62
CA ASN A 4 13.25 1.20 -25.80
C ASN A 4 12.25 2.16 -25.17
N ALA A 5 11.22 2.60 -25.91
CA ALA A 5 10.20 3.48 -25.35
C ALA A 5 9.36 2.81 -24.24
N LYS A 6 9.12 1.49 -24.36
CA LYS A 6 8.48 0.69 -23.30
C LYS A 6 9.36 0.60 -22.07
N ARG A 7 10.66 0.31 -22.25
CA ARG A 7 11.64 0.25 -21.17
C ARG A 7 11.75 1.58 -20.44
N ASP A 8 11.88 2.68 -21.17
CA ASP A 8 12.08 4.01 -20.58
C ASP A 8 10.84 4.46 -19.81
N ALA A 9 9.64 4.24 -20.36
CA ALA A 9 8.39 4.51 -19.65
C ALA A 9 8.28 3.67 -18.36
N ALA A 10 8.58 2.37 -18.44
CA ALA A 10 8.55 1.50 -17.27
C ALA A 10 9.63 1.86 -16.24
N ARG A 11 10.81 2.32 -16.67
CA ARG A 11 11.87 2.79 -15.77
C ARG A 11 11.47 4.09 -15.06
N GLY A 12 10.87 5.03 -15.78
CA GLY A 12 10.35 6.27 -15.18
C GLY A 12 9.29 5.98 -14.12
N GLU A 13 8.36 5.07 -14.42
CA GLU A 13 7.35 4.62 -13.47
C GLU A 13 7.96 3.88 -12.28
N LEU A 14 8.95 3.02 -12.51
CA LEU A 14 9.66 2.34 -11.44
C LEU A 14 10.34 3.34 -10.51
N LEU A 15 11.05 4.33 -11.03
CA LEU A 15 11.70 5.37 -10.22
C LEU A 15 10.70 6.15 -9.38
N ARG A 16 9.53 6.47 -9.93
CA ARG A 16 8.44 7.14 -9.20
C ARG A 16 7.96 6.29 -8.01
N LEU A 17 7.71 5.00 -8.23
CA LEU A 17 7.29 4.09 -7.16
C LEU A 17 8.41 3.85 -6.14
N LEU A 18 9.66 3.70 -6.58
CA LEU A 18 10.80 3.49 -5.70
C LEU A 18 11.07 4.70 -4.79
N LYS A 19 10.86 5.94 -5.28
CA LYS A 19 10.92 7.14 -4.42
C LYS A 19 10.00 7.01 -3.20
N GLY A 20 8.78 6.51 -3.40
CA GLY A 20 7.86 6.34 -2.29
C GLY A 20 8.20 5.14 -1.40
N LEU A 21 8.68 4.03 -1.95
CA LEU A 21 9.15 2.91 -1.13
C LEU A 21 10.38 3.26 -0.28
N GLU A 22 11.28 4.12 -0.76
CA GLU A 22 12.37 4.65 0.08
C GLU A 22 11.86 5.51 1.23
N PHE A 23 10.85 6.34 0.97
CA PHE A 23 10.23 7.14 2.02
C PHE A 23 9.61 6.24 3.10
N TYR A 24 8.88 5.20 2.68
CA TYR A 24 8.35 4.18 3.58
C TYR A 24 9.45 3.42 4.34
N ARG A 25 10.51 2.98 3.63
CA ARG A 25 11.64 2.26 4.22
C ARG A 25 12.32 3.11 5.29
N ALA A 26 12.60 4.37 5.00
CA ALA A 26 13.22 5.29 5.96
C ALA A 26 12.36 5.47 7.21
N TRP A 27 11.05 5.62 7.03
CA TRP A 27 10.09 5.70 8.15
C TRP A 27 10.08 4.42 8.98
N ARG A 28 10.02 3.22 8.37
CA ARG A 28 10.07 1.94 9.11
C ARG A 28 11.37 1.76 9.88
N ILE A 29 12.51 2.11 9.29
CA ILE A 29 13.81 2.05 9.97
C ILE A 29 13.85 2.99 11.18
N ALA A 30 13.29 4.20 11.03
CA ALA A 30 13.22 5.15 12.13
C ALA A 30 12.31 4.66 13.27
N ASP A 31 11.15 4.09 12.93
CA ASP A 31 10.22 3.49 13.89
C ASP A 31 10.88 2.35 14.69
N ILE A 32 11.53 1.40 14.02
CA ILE A 32 12.25 0.30 14.68
C ILE A 32 13.37 0.83 15.57
N LYS A 33 14.14 1.79 15.10
CA LYS A 33 15.20 2.41 15.91
C LYS A 33 14.65 3.11 17.15
N SER A 34 13.48 3.75 17.03
CA SER A 34 12.81 4.40 18.15
C SER A 34 12.33 3.38 19.19
N ALA A 35 11.74 2.27 18.73
CA ALA A 35 11.21 1.22 19.59
C ALA A 35 12.31 0.38 20.27
N ASN A 36 13.35 0.01 19.52
CA ASN A 36 14.36 -0.97 19.95
C ASN A 36 15.71 -0.34 20.33
N GLY A 37 15.91 0.96 20.07
CA GLY A 37 17.18 1.69 20.27
C GLY A 37 18.24 1.44 19.19
N GLU A 38 18.16 0.30 18.50
CA GLU A 38 19.03 -0.09 17.39
C GLU A 38 18.24 -0.78 16.28
N VAL A 39 18.86 -0.91 15.10
CA VAL A 39 18.30 -1.64 13.95
C VAL A 39 19.23 -2.80 13.63
N ARG A 40 18.70 -4.02 13.68
CA ARG A 40 19.45 -5.26 13.42
C ARG A 40 19.20 -5.76 12.00
N GLN A 41 19.99 -6.74 11.57
CA GLN A 41 19.86 -7.30 10.24
C GLN A 41 18.53 -8.05 10.05
N GLU A 42 18.03 -8.67 11.12
CA GLU A 42 16.73 -9.36 11.13
C GLU A 42 15.59 -8.38 10.83
N ASP A 43 15.63 -7.19 11.45
CA ASP A 43 14.68 -6.11 11.20
C ASP A 43 14.70 -5.67 9.73
N LEU A 44 15.90 -5.55 9.14
CA LEU A 44 16.06 -5.15 7.75
C LEU A 44 15.52 -6.17 6.75
N ASN A 45 15.42 -7.45 7.13
CA ASN A 45 14.85 -8.50 6.29
C ASN A 45 13.32 -8.43 6.21
N GLU A 46 12.68 -7.76 7.17
CA GLU A 46 11.23 -7.55 7.21
C GLU A 46 10.79 -6.25 6.51
N ILE A 47 11.75 -5.39 6.15
CA ILE A 47 11.49 -4.12 5.46
C ILE A 47 11.80 -4.28 3.98
N VAL A 48 11.02 -3.61 3.13
CA VAL A 48 11.24 -3.54 1.68
C VAL A 48 12.70 -3.26 1.31
N GLU A 49 13.25 -3.99 0.34
CA GLU A 49 14.64 -3.80 -0.11
C GLU A 49 14.93 -2.35 -0.54
N PRO A 50 16.19 -1.90 -0.52
CA PRO A 50 16.55 -0.60 -1.07
C PRO A 50 16.29 -0.56 -2.58
N SER A 51 15.99 0.63 -3.10
CA SER A 51 15.68 0.91 -4.51
C SER A 51 16.76 0.42 -5.47
N THR A 52 18.01 0.43 -5.03
CA THR A 52 19.15 -0.08 -5.80
C THR A 52 18.99 -1.55 -6.17
N ALA A 53 18.37 -2.36 -5.30
CA ALA A 53 18.09 -3.76 -5.58
C ALA A 53 17.03 -3.91 -6.68
N PHE A 54 15.91 -3.17 -6.57
CA PHE A 54 14.86 -3.17 -7.60
C PHE A 54 15.31 -2.64 -8.95
N LEU A 55 16.15 -1.59 -8.96
CA LEU A 55 16.75 -1.07 -10.20
C LEU A 55 17.64 -2.12 -10.87
N LYS A 56 18.42 -2.86 -10.07
CA LYS A 56 19.22 -3.97 -10.59
C LYS A 56 18.32 -5.07 -11.18
N TYR A 57 17.28 -5.49 -10.47
CA TYR A 57 16.32 -6.46 -11.00
C TYR A 57 15.67 -5.97 -12.31
N PHE A 58 15.38 -4.68 -12.41
CA PHE A 58 14.82 -4.06 -13.62
C PHE A 58 15.78 -4.10 -14.80
N ASP A 59 17.04 -3.77 -14.57
CA ASP A 59 18.06 -3.81 -15.61
C ASP A 59 18.36 -5.25 -16.06
N ASP A 60 18.28 -6.22 -15.14
CA ASP A 60 18.45 -7.66 -15.42
C ASP A 60 17.18 -8.35 -15.96
N ALA A 61 16.04 -7.64 -16.04
CA ALA A 61 14.72 -8.23 -16.27
C ALA A 61 14.51 -8.84 -17.66
N GLY A 62 15.28 -8.41 -18.67
CA GLY A 62 15.17 -8.87 -20.05
C GLY A 62 13.78 -8.64 -20.67
N GLY A 63 13.17 -7.47 -20.45
CA GLY A 63 11.85 -7.11 -21.02
C GLY A 63 10.65 -7.41 -20.11
N ARG A 64 10.85 -8.03 -18.94
CA ARG A 64 9.79 -8.33 -17.94
C ARG A 64 9.45 -7.13 -17.04
N TYR A 65 9.49 -5.92 -17.58
CA TYR A 65 9.33 -4.67 -16.82
C TYR A 65 8.00 -4.60 -16.06
N GLY A 66 6.91 -5.08 -16.66
CA GLY A 66 5.59 -5.10 -16.02
C GLY A 66 5.53 -5.99 -14.78
N GLN A 67 6.28 -7.09 -14.73
CA GLN A 67 6.32 -7.97 -13.55
C GLN A 67 7.03 -7.28 -12.38
N ILE A 68 8.08 -6.51 -12.66
CA ILE A 68 8.83 -5.77 -11.64
C ILE A 68 8.00 -4.62 -11.08
N LEU A 69 7.33 -3.86 -11.96
CA LEU A 69 6.38 -2.84 -11.53
C LEU A 69 5.27 -3.44 -10.67
N GLN A 70 4.75 -4.61 -11.05
CA GLN A 70 3.73 -5.30 -10.27
C GLN A 70 4.26 -5.73 -8.89
N PHE A 71 5.48 -6.27 -8.81
CA PHE A 71 6.12 -6.63 -7.55
C PHE A 71 6.35 -5.42 -6.64
N VAL A 72 6.78 -4.28 -7.19
CA VAL A 72 6.91 -3.02 -6.44
C VAL A 72 5.55 -2.54 -5.92
N ARG A 73 4.49 -2.68 -6.70
CA ARG A 73 3.12 -2.32 -6.29
C ARG A 73 2.56 -3.24 -5.20
N GLU A 74 2.96 -4.50 -5.19
CA GLU A 74 2.60 -5.43 -4.12
C GLU A 74 3.15 -5.00 -2.77
N TRP A 75 4.34 -4.40 -2.71
CA TRP A 75 4.85 -3.78 -1.48
C TRP A 75 3.95 -2.66 -0.96
N TYR A 76 3.44 -1.79 -1.84
CA TYR A 76 2.44 -0.79 -1.45
C TYR A 76 1.16 -1.45 -0.93
N SER A 77 0.69 -2.52 -1.57
CA SER A 77 -0.45 -3.29 -1.06
C SER A 77 -0.20 -3.82 0.34
N HIS A 78 0.91 -4.52 0.55
CA HIS A 78 1.24 -5.14 1.84
C HIS A 78 1.39 -4.09 2.94
N ALA A 79 2.20 -3.05 2.71
CA ALA A 79 2.40 -1.98 3.69
C ALA A 79 1.09 -1.24 4.02
N TYR A 80 0.24 -0.97 3.03
CA TYR A 80 -1.04 -0.32 3.29
C TYR A 80 -2.01 -1.23 4.06
N SER A 81 -2.01 -2.53 3.78
CA SER A 81 -2.77 -3.51 4.57
C SER A 81 -2.37 -3.47 6.04
N ASP A 82 -1.06 -3.42 6.32
CA ASP A 82 -0.55 -3.36 7.68
C ASP A 82 -0.92 -2.04 8.35
N PHE A 83 -0.90 -0.92 7.62
CA PHE A 83 -1.40 0.37 8.13
C PHE A 83 -2.85 0.31 8.55
N CYS A 84 -3.72 -0.29 7.74
CA CYS A 84 -5.13 -0.46 8.10
C CYS A 84 -5.27 -1.26 9.41
N ILE A 85 -4.55 -2.38 9.55
CA ILE A 85 -4.58 -3.19 10.77
C ILE A 85 -4.07 -2.39 11.96
N MET A 86 -2.90 -1.77 11.85
CA MET A 86 -2.26 -1.03 12.94
C MET A 86 -3.09 0.20 13.36
N ALA A 87 -3.66 0.95 12.42
CA ALA A 87 -4.50 2.10 12.72
C ALA A 87 -5.81 1.71 13.42
N ASN A 88 -6.35 0.53 13.13
CA ASN A 88 -7.59 0.06 13.75
C ASN A 88 -7.36 -0.68 15.09
N THR A 89 -6.15 -1.19 15.35
CA THR A 89 -5.86 -2.02 16.54
C THR A 89 -4.87 -1.40 17.53
N GLY A 90 -4.01 -0.48 17.08
CA GLY A 90 -2.89 0.08 17.84
C GLY A 90 -3.23 1.29 18.72
N GLY A 91 -4.50 1.70 18.76
CA GLY A 91 -4.96 2.88 19.51
C GLY A 91 -4.59 4.23 18.88
N GLU A 92 -5.12 5.32 19.44
CA GLU A 92 -5.11 6.66 18.81
C GLU A 92 -3.72 7.19 18.46
N ALA A 93 -2.70 6.88 19.27
CA ALA A 93 -1.33 7.31 19.00
C ALA A 93 -0.79 6.71 17.69
N VAL A 94 -0.98 5.40 17.50
CA VAL A 94 -0.57 4.67 16.29
C VAL A 94 -1.38 5.15 15.08
N SER A 95 -2.70 5.30 15.23
CA SER A 95 -3.57 5.82 14.16
C SER A 95 -3.17 7.24 13.74
N THR A 96 -2.76 8.08 14.68
CA THR A 96 -2.28 9.45 14.40
C THR A 96 -0.95 9.45 13.67
N GLU A 97 -0.01 8.59 14.08
CA GLU A 97 1.28 8.45 13.40
C GLU A 97 1.12 7.96 11.97
N ILE A 98 0.26 6.96 11.73
CA ILE A 98 -0.02 6.45 10.38
C ILE A 98 -0.66 7.54 9.51
N ARG A 99 -1.65 8.28 10.03
CA ARG A 99 -2.25 9.42 9.30
C ARG A 99 -1.21 10.48 8.96
N LYS A 100 -0.30 10.78 9.90
CA LYS A 100 0.80 11.71 9.67
C LYS A 100 1.75 11.20 8.58
N PHE A 101 2.16 9.93 8.65
CA PHE A 101 3.00 9.32 7.63
C PHE A 101 2.35 9.43 6.24
N LEU A 102 1.06 9.10 6.11
CA LEU A 102 0.36 9.16 4.83
C LEU A 102 0.29 10.60 4.27
N SER A 103 0.09 11.59 5.15
CA SER A 103 0.11 13.00 4.76
C SER A 103 1.50 13.47 4.33
N ASP A 104 2.53 13.17 5.13
CA ASP A 104 3.92 13.52 4.82
C ASP A 104 4.37 12.84 3.51
N PHE A 105 4.00 11.57 3.31
CA PHE A 105 4.24 10.84 2.07
C PHE A 105 3.64 11.55 0.85
N GLN A 106 2.38 11.95 0.92
CA GLN A 106 1.72 12.61 -0.21
C GLN A 106 2.40 13.94 -0.56
N ASN A 107 2.80 14.71 0.45
CA ASN A 107 3.48 15.99 0.28
C ASN A 107 4.89 15.82 -0.32
N GLU A 108 5.66 14.83 0.14
CA GLU A 108 7.06 14.64 -0.27
C GLU A 108 7.20 13.85 -1.58
N VAL A 109 6.36 12.85 -1.78
CA VAL A 109 6.45 11.93 -2.92
C VAL A 109 5.61 12.42 -4.10
N GLY A 110 4.45 13.03 -3.83
CA GLY A 110 3.58 13.64 -4.84
C GLY A 110 2.43 12.76 -5.34
N PHE A 111 2.10 11.67 -4.64
CA PHE A 111 0.91 10.84 -4.89
C PHE A 111 0.42 10.18 -3.60
N GLU A 112 -0.79 9.63 -3.61
CA GLU A 112 -1.37 8.96 -2.43
C GLU A 112 -0.87 7.52 -2.30
N PHE A 113 -0.42 7.12 -1.11
CA PHE A 113 0.16 5.78 -0.89
C PHE A 113 -0.75 4.64 -1.35
N HIS A 114 -2.05 4.73 -1.04
CA HIS A 114 -3.04 3.70 -1.36
C HIS A 114 -3.42 3.64 -2.85
N SER A 115 -3.18 4.72 -3.61
CA SER A 115 -3.47 4.75 -5.05
C SER A 115 -2.65 3.72 -5.83
N GLU A 116 -1.42 3.45 -5.39
CA GLU A 116 -0.52 2.48 -6.03
C GLU A 116 -0.71 1.05 -5.49
N ALA A 117 -1.25 0.93 -4.27
CA ALA A 117 -1.55 -0.35 -3.65
C ALA A 117 -2.63 -1.11 -4.43
N GLY A 118 -3.61 -0.41 -5.03
CA GLY A 118 -4.74 -1.02 -5.74
C GLY A 118 -5.54 -2.04 -4.91
N LEU A 119 -5.24 -2.11 -3.61
CA LEU A 119 -5.66 -3.17 -2.71
C LEU A 119 -7.13 -2.97 -2.35
N VAL A 120 -7.52 -1.74 -2.05
CA VAL A 120 -8.90 -1.37 -1.76
C VAL A 120 -9.83 -1.78 -2.91
N ALA A 121 -9.53 -1.40 -4.15
CA ALA A 121 -10.32 -1.79 -5.33
C ALA A 121 -10.37 -3.32 -5.55
N LYS A 122 -9.27 -4.04 -5.30
CA LYS A 122 -9.24 -5.51 -5.37
C LYS A 122 -10.09 -6.13 -4.27
N THR A 123 -10.01 -5.64 -3.04
CA THR A 123 -10.76 -6.12 -1.89
C THR A 123 -12.25 -5.86 -2.07
N VAL A 124 -12.64 -4.67 -2.57
CA VAL A 124 -14.04 -4.37 -2.93
C VAL A 124 -14.58 -5.40 -3.92
N LYS A 125 -13.89 -5.60 -5.06
CA LYS A 125 -14.31 -6.58 -6.08
C LYS A 125 -14.44 -7.98 -5.50
N LYS A 126 -13.50 -8.39 -4.64
CA LYS A 126 -13.49 -9.68 -3.97
C LYS A 126 -14.71 -9.85 -3.05
N VAL A 127 -15.00 -8.89 -2.17
CA VAL A 127 -16.10 -9.03 -1.21
C VAL A 127 -17.46 -8.90 -1.87
N LEU A 128 -17.60 -8.04 -2.88
CA LEU A 128 -18.84 -7.92 -3.66
C LEU A 128 -19.12 -9.21 -4.42
N LYS A 129 -18.09 -9.81 -5.05
CA LYS A 129 -18.23 -11.11 -5.72
C LYS A 129 -18.65 -12.22 -4.74
N ASN A 130 -18.09 -12.20 -3.53
CA ASN A 130 -18.37 -13.23 -2.52
C ASN A 130 -19.67 -12.98 -1.75
N GLY A 131 -20.23 -11.77 -1.82
CA GLY A 131 -21.40 -11.34 -1.06
C GLY A 131 -21.19 -11.30 0.46
N LYS A 132 -19.94 -11.36 0.94
CA LYS A 132 -19.60 -11.31 2.37
C LYS A 132 -18.14 -10.96 2.61
N ILE A 133 -17.90 -10.32 3.76
CA ILE A 133 -16.57 -10.22 4.35
C ILE A 133 -16.35 -11.44 5.24
N THR A 134 -15.19 -12.09 5.11
CA THR A 134 -14.85 -13.31 5.85
C THR A 134 -13.57 -13.19 6.67
N ARG A 135 -12.72 -12.21 6.36
CA ARG A 135 -11.43 -12.00 7.03
C ARG A 135 -11.42 -10.60 7.62
N GLU A 136 -10.92 -10.47 8.84
CA GLU A 136 -10.74 -9.17 9.51
C GLU A 136 -9.85 -8.22 8.71
N ASN A 137 -8.81 -8.73 8.05
CA ASN A 137 -7.98 -7.87 7.20
C ASN A 137 -8.77 -7.25 6.04
N ASP A 138 -9.64 -8.02 5.38
CA ASP A 138 -10.49 -7.47 4.32
C ASP A 138 -11.45 -6.41 4.89
N TYR A 139 -11.92 -6.60 6.12
CA TYR A 139 -12.76 -5.63 6.83
C TYR A 139 -12.02 -4.32 7.12
N TYR A 140 -10.82 -4.37 7.72
CA TYR A 140 -10.04 -3.16 8.04
C TYR A 140 -9.63 -2.38 6.80
N ILE A 141 -9.24 -3.06 5.71
CA ILE A 141 -8.94 -2.40 4.43
C ILE A 141 -10.16 -1.64 3.89
N LEU A 142 -11.37 -2.22 4.03
CA LEU A 142 -12.60 -1.62 3.51
C LEU A 142 -13.18 -0.56 4.44
N ARG A 143 -12.87 -0.57 5.73
CA ARG A 143 -13.31 0.48 6.67
C ARG A 143 -12.76 1.87 6.31
N GLU A 144 -11.60 1.93 5.67
CA GLU A 144 -11.03 3.18 5.14
C GLU A 144 -11.97 3.87 4.12
N LEU A 145 -12.85 3.12 3.45
CA LEU A 145 -13.85 3.66 2.53
C LEU A 145 -14.87 4.57 3.24
N GLU A 146 -15.08 4.36 4.54
CA GLU A 146 -16.04 5.12 5.35
C GLU A 146 -15.44 6.46 5.81
N ASP A 147 -14.12 6.50 6.00
CA ASP A 147 -13.37 7.69 6.43
C ASP A 147 -12.89 8.54 5.22
N GLY A 148 -12.88 7.97 4.01
CA GLY A 148 -12.40 8.60 2.77
C GLY A 148 -13.41 9.52 2.08
N ILE A 149 -13.43 10.81 2.43
CA ILE A 149 -14.15 11.86 1.69
C ILE A 149 -13.39 12.19 0.38
N GLY A 150 -13.56 11.37 -0.67
CA GLY A 150 -12.99 11.69 -1.99
C GLY A 150 -12.60 10.52 -2.89
N GLN A 151 -12.87 9.27 -2.50
CA GLN A 151 -12.46 8.11 -3.29
C GLN A 151 -13.16 8.01 -4.65
N THR A 152 -12.37 7.89 -5.73
CA THR A 152 -12.87 7.74 -7.11
C THR A 152 -12.84 6.30 -7.64
N PHE A 153 -12.38 5.35 -6.84
CA PHE A 153 -12.13 3.97 -7.27
C PHE A 153 -13.32 3.01 -7.11
N VAL A 154 -14.42 3.47 -6.52
CA VAL A 154 -15.69 2.74 -6.38
C VAL A 154 -16.87 3.62 -6.76
N THR A 155 -17.86 3.04 -7.42
CA THR A 155 -19.13 3.73 -7.70
C THR A 155 -19.96 3.90 -6.42
N GLY A 156 -20.90 4.85 -6.40
CA GLY A 156 -21.78 5.04 -5.24
C GLY A 156 -22.59 3.80 -4.86
N ASN A 157 -22.97 2.97 -5.85
CA ASN A 157 -23.67 1.71 -5.61
C ASN A 157 -22.75 0.64 -5.01
N GLU A 158 -21.50 0.54 -5.48
CA GLU A 158 -20.51 -0.37 -4.90
C GLU A 158 -20.18 0.04 -3.47
N LEU A 159 -20.05 1.34 -3.20
CA LEU A 159 -19.81 1.86 -1.86
C LEU A 159 -20.96 1.50 -0.90
N ALA A 160 -22.22 1.73 -1.29
CA ALA A 160 -23.36 1.35 -0.47
C ALA A 160 -23.40 -0.16 -0.17
N ALA A 161 -23.17 -1.00 -1.17
CA ALA A 161 -23.12 -2.44 -1.00
C ALA A 161 -21.97 -2.88 -0.06
N VAL A 162 -20.80 -2.27 -0.17
CA VAL A 162 -19.68 -2.56 0.72
C VAL A 162 -19.96 -2.09 2.15
N SER A 163 -20.56 -0.91 2.35
CA SER A 163 -20.97 -0.42 3.67
C SER A 163 -21.97 -1.37 4.34
N ASP A 164 -22.92 -1.94 3.59
CA ASP A 164 -23.83 -2.94 4.14
C ASP A 164 -23.11 -4.24 4.53
N LEU A 165 -22.09 -4.66 3.76
CA LEU A 165 -21.26 -5.81 4.10
C LEU A 165 -20.36 -5.57 5.33
N LEU A 166 -19.86 -4.34 5.52
CA LEU A 166 -19.11 -3.92 6.71
C LEU A 166 -19.99 -4.03 7.95
N ARG A 167 -21.19 -3.44 7.94
CA ARG A 167 -22.17 -3.53 9.04
C ARG A 167 -22.53 -4.97 9.38
N GLN A 168 -22.75 -5.80 8.37
CA GLN A 168 -23.04 -7.23 8.56
C GLN A 168 -21.87 -8.01 9.15
N PHE A 169 -20.63 -7.57 8.94
CA PHE A 169 -19.46 -8.18 9.52
C PHE A 169 -19.29 -7.77 10.99
N GLU A 170 -19.50 -6.49 11.31
CA GLU A 170 -19.48 -5.96 12.68
C GLU A 170 -20.58 -6.56 13.57
N SER A 171 -21.73 -6.90 13.00
CA SER A 171 -22.87 -7.44 13.75
C SER A 171 -22.79 -8.95 14.01
N ARG A 172 -21.66 -9.61 13.72
CA ARG A 172 -21.45 -11.06 13.94
C ARG A 172 -20.87 -11.32 15.32
#